data_AF-A0AAV7IHB7-F1
#
_entry.id   AF-A0AAV7IHB7-F1
#
_cell.length_a   1.000
_cell.length_b   1.000
_cell.length_c   1.000
_cell.angle_alpha   90.00
_cell.angle_beta   90.00
_cell.angle_gamma   90.00
#
_symmetry.space_group_name_H-M   'P 1'
#
loop_
_entity.id
_entity.type
_entity.pdbx_description
1 polymer ?
#
loop_
_entity_poly.entity_id
_entity_poly.type
_entity_poly.pdbx_seq_one_letter_code
_entity_poly.pdbx_strand_id
1 'polypeptide(L)'
;MNLPRYLANYYTSDQEIRAWVPYDSMIKVTGYVDEVFPLREIRCGSRHEAFLRFIINNNSQCRVEVTCFGNQARNLEMQIHLNVVICIERGRTVPLNFQRHLNRGVRDIELTVLPSSTVNVLGRRIGNIPPIPLFSIQNAPRGIGLIRIEGWLKVPFQIMNPANGGSANGLIVKDDYKIRLFISNYQPNNPLFLVGDALVVTCRCRRDYHGHPFLEVEDMNAIQVNVGQPTLLAAQLRVIGFLIPR
;
A
#
# COMPACT_ATOMS: atom_id res chain seq x y z
N MET A 1 1.88 0.41 29.78
CA MET A 1 1.61 -1.02 29.95
C MET A 1 2.59 -1.77 29.05
N ASN A 2 3.60 -2.42 29.63
CA ASN A 2 4.68 -3.06 28.88
C ASN A 2 4.16 -4.36 28.26
N LEU A 3 4.07 -4.40 26.93
CA LEU A 3 3.66 -5.60 26.19
C LEU A 3 4.76 -6.68 26.29
N PRO A 4 4.43 -7.96 26.52
CA PRO A 4 5.42 -9.00 26.71
C PRO A 4 6.23 -9.25 25.44
N ARG A 5 7.54 -9.49 25.58
CA ARG A 5 8.49 -9.92 24.52
C ARG A 5 8.10 -11.25 23.80
N TYR A 6 6.89 -11.77 24.03
CA TYR A 6 6.45 -13.12 23.66
C TYR A 6 5.51 -13.19 22.44
N LEU A 7 5.09 -12.08 21.84
CA LEU A 7 4.16 -12.10 20.69
C LEU A 7 4.77 -12.65 19.39
N ALA A 8 6.10 -12.69 19.26
CA ALA A 8 6.76 -13.25 18.06
C ALA A 8 6.49 -14.75 17.87
N ASN A 9 6.20 -15.49 18.96
CA ASN A 9 5.84 -16.91 18.91
C ASN A 9 4.34 -17.15 18.63
N TYR A 10 3.54 -16.09 18.47
CA TYR A 10 2.10 -16.18 18.21
C TYR A 10 1.72 -15.88 16.75
N TYR A 11 2.67 -15.52 15.89
CA TYR A 11 2.37 -15.28 14.48
C TYR A 11 2.07 -16.60 13.76
N THR A 12 1.06 -16.56 12.89
CA THR A 12 0.69 -17.69 12.05
C THR A 12 1.85 -18.06 11.13
N SER A 13 2.23 -19.33 11.10
CA SER A 13 3.41 -19.78 10.35
C SER A 13 3.23 -19.62 8.84
N ASP A 14 4.36 -19.46 8.12
CA ASP A 14 4.35 -19.48 6.65
C ASP A 14 3.75 -20.78 6.10
N GLN A 15 4.00 -21.91 6.76
CA GLN A 15 3.48 -23.22 6.37
C GLN A 15 1.96 -23.28 6.48
N GLU A 16 1.39 -22.75 7.56
CA GLU A 16 -0.06 -22.71 7.77
C GLU A 16 -0.73 -21.81 6.73
N ILE A 17 -0.21 -20.59 6.52
CA ILE A 17 -0.76 -19.66 5.51
C ILE A 17 -0.66 -20.27 4.10
N ARG A 18 0.41 -21.00 3.80
CA ARG A 18 0.61 -21.69 2.51
C ARG A 18 -0.35 -22.86 2.29
N ALA A 19 -0.86 -23.47 3.37
CA ALA A 19 -1.74 -24.62 3.30
C ALA A 19 -3.21 -24.24 3.14
N TRP A 20 -3.57 -22.96 3.28
CA TRP A 20 -4.94 -22.50 3.13
C TRP A 20 -5.47 -22.79 1.73
N VAL A 21 -6.74 -23.18 1.69
CA VAL A 21 -7.50 -23.42 0.46
C VAL A 21 -8.64 -22.39 0.36
N PRO A 22 -9.11 -22.05 -0.85
CA PRO A 22 -10.27 -21.19 -1.01
C PRO A 22 -11.51 -21.73 -0.30
N TYR A 23 -12.30 -20.83 0.29
CA TYR A 23 -13.58 -21.10 0.96
C TYR A 23 -13.50 -21.88 2.28
N ASP A 24 -12.31 -22.09 2.84
CA ASP A 24 -12.18 -22.48 4.25
C ASP A 24 -12.76 -21.37 5.13
N SER A 25 -13.61 -21.73 6.09
CA SER A 25 -14.43 -20.80 6.88
C SER A 25 -14.07 -20.77 8.37
N MET A 26 -12.95 -21.40 8.76
CA MET A 26 -12.50 -21.47 10.15
C MET A 26 -11.04 -21.03 10.31
N ILE A 27 -10.58 -20.11 9.45
CA ILE A 27 -9.19 -19.66 9.48
C ILE A 27 -8.92 -18.76 10.69
N LYS A 28 -7.80 -19.04 11.34
CA LYS A 28 -7.18 -18.18 12.34
C LYS A 28 -5.89 -17.59 11.76
N VAL A 29 -5.73 -16.28 11.82
CA VAL A 29 -4.48 -15.61 11.45
C VAL A 29 -4.07 -14.63 12.54
N THR A 30 -2.80 -14.68 12.90
CA THR A 30 -2.16 -13.72 13.80
C THR A 30 -0.94 -13.13 13.12
N GLY A 31 -0.86 -11.81 13.08
CA GLY A 31 0.22 -11.07 12.42
C GLY A 31 0.12 -9.59 12.75
N TYR A 32 1.04 -8.80 12.22
CA TYR A 32 0.96 -7.35 12.32
C TYR A 32 0.39 -6.74 11.04
N VAL A 33 -0.31 -5.63 11.19
CA VAL A 33 -0.87 -4.85 10.10
C VAL A 33 0.28 -4.12 9.39
N ASP A 34 0.56 -4.57 8.18
CA ASP A 34 1.69 -4.12 7.34
C ASP A 34 1.25 -3.03 6.36
N GLU A 35 -0.01 -3.07 5.93
CA GLU A 35 -0.63 -2.00 5.14
C GLU A 35 -2.09 -1.83 5.55
N VAL A 36 -2.58 -0.59 5.54
CA VAL A 36 -4.00 -0.27 5.69
C VAL A 36 -4.43 0.54 4.48
N PHE A 37 -5.64 0.29 3.97
CA PHE A 37 -6.26 1.11 2.94
C PHE A 37 -7.35 1.97 3.59
N PRO A 38 -7.60 3.19 3.08
CA PRO A 38 -8.67 4.03 3.57
C PRO A 38 -10.00 3.30 3.52
N LEU A 39 -10.85 3.53 4.51
CA LEU A 39 -12.24 3.08 4.46
C LEU A 39 -12.89 3.66 3.20
N ARG A 40 -13.56 2.80 2.42
CA ARG A 40 -14.32 3.23 1.24
C ARG A 40 -15.79 2.96 1.46
N GLU A 41 -16.63 3.86 0.97
CA GLU A 41 -18.05 3.56 0.81
C GLU A 41 -18.32 3.03 -0.60
N ILE A 42 -18.85 1.82 -0.69
CA ILE A 42 -19.24 1.20 -1.94
C ILE A 42 -20.76 1.34 -2.08
N ARG A 43 -21.20 1.88 -3.22
CA ARG A 43 -22.60 1.88 -3.61
C ARG A 43 -22.86 0.73 -4.57
N CYS A 44 -23.72 -0.20 -4.19
CA CYS A 44 -24.18 -1.27 -5.05
C CYS A 44 -25.70 -1.20 -5.16
N GLY A 45 -26.19 -0.51 -6.20
CA GLY A 45 -27.61 -0.15 -6.32
C GLY A 45 -28.04 0.78 -5.19
N SER A 46 -29.09 0.40 -4.45
CA SER A 46 -29.58 1.15 -3.28
C SER A 46 -28.81 0.87 -1.98
N ARG A 47 -27.87 -0.09 -1.98
CA ARG A 47 -27.10 -0.45 -0.79
C ARG A 47 -25.83 0.38 -0.69
N HIS A 48 -25.64 0.99 0.47
CA HIS A 48 -24.41 1.65 0.87
C HIS A 48 -23.68 0.78 1.87
N GLU A 49 -22.50 0.30 1.49
CA GLU A 49 -21.71 -0.58 2.34
C GLU A 49 -20.30 -0.02 2.53
N ALA A 50 -19.87 0.06 3.78
CA ALA A 50 -18.50 0.42 4.09
C ALA A 50 -17.57 -0.78 3.82
N PHE A 51 -16.38 -0.50 3.30
CA PHE A 51 -15.39 -1.50 2.92
C PHE A 51 -14.03 -1.08 3.46
N LEU A 52 -13.46 -1.92 4.32
CA LEU A 52 -12.12 -1.76 4.86
C LEU A 52 -11.24 -2.89 4.35
N ARG A 53 -10.00 -2.54 3.99
CA ARG A 53 -8.99 -3.49 3.59
C ARG A 53 -7.68 -3.18 4.28
N PHE A 54 -6.94 -4.23 4.61
CA PHE A 54 -5.58 -4.13 5.13
C PHE A 54 -4.80 -5.41 4.82
N ILE A 55 -3.48 -5.36 4.98
CA ILE A 55 -2.58 -6.50 4.81
C ILE A 55 -2.00 -6.87 6.16
N ILE A 56 -2.11 -8.15 6.51
CA ILE A 56 -1.42 -8.75 7.64
C ILE A 56 -0.12 -9.37 7.13
N ASN A 57 0.98 -9.12 7.85
CA ASN A 57 2.24 -9.80 7.69
C ASN A 57 2.54 -10.62 8.94
N ASN A 58 2.95 -11.87 8.78
CA ASN A 58 3.26 -12.78 9.87
C ASN A 58 4.70 -12.64 10.42
N ASN A 59 5.37 -11.51 10.15
CA ASN A 59 6.77 -11.27 10.47
C ASN A 59 7.74 -12.23 9.75
N SER A 60 7.32 -12.74 8.60
CA SER A 60 8.11 -13.53 7.66
C SER A 60 7.83 -13.06 6.22
N GLN A 61 7.83 -13.97 5.26
CA GLN A 61 7.61 -13.69 3.84
C GLN A 61 6.13 -13.71 3.43
N CYS A 62 5.22 -14.16 4.30
CA CYS A 62 3.81 -14.27 3.95
C CYS A 62 3.03 -13.00 4.31
N ARG A 63 2.31 -12.49 3.32
CA ARG A 63 1.38 -11.37 3.45
C ARG A 63 -0.01 -11.85 3.04
N VAL A 64 -1.01 -11.52 3.85
CA VAL A 64 -2.41 -11.91 3.66
C VAL A 64 -3.23 -10.64 3.58
N GLU A 65 -3.99 -10.50 2.50
CA GLU A 65 -4.98 -9.43 2.40
C GLU A 65 -6.22 -9.80 3.21
N VAL A 66 -6.70 -8.85 3.99
CA VAL A 66 -7.91 -8.98 4.78
C VAL A 66 -8.93 -7.95 4.33
N THR A 67 -10.17 -8.39 4.14
CA THR A 67 -11.30 -7.52 3.81
C THR A 67 -12.41 -7.61 4.83
N CYS A 68 -13.05 -6.48 5.05
CA CYS A 68 -14.16 -6.35 5.97
C CYS A 68 -15.22 -5.43 5.37
N PHE A 69 -16.49 -5.74 5.65
CA PHE A 69 -17.64 -5.03 5.09
C PHE A 69 -18.57 -4.48 6.19
N GLY A 70 -19.42 -3.53 5.81
CA GLY A 70 -20.51 -3.01 6.61
C GLY A 70 -20.05 -2.39 7.95
N ASN A 71 -20.79 -2.68 9.01
CA ASN A 71 -20.51 -2.10 10.34
C ASN A 71 -19.20 -2.60 10.95
N GLN A 72 -18.78 -3.83 10.62
CA GLN A 72 -17.47 -4.31 11.08
C GLN A 72 -16.34 -3.48 10.48
N ALA A 73 -16.44 -3.06 9.21
CA ALA A 73 -15.42 -2.23 8.57
C ALA A 73 -15.27 -0.88 9.30
N ARG A 74 -16.39 -0.23 9.65
CA ARG A 74 -16.41 1.02 10.40
C ARG A 74 -15.83 0.86 11.81
N ASN A 75 -16.20 -0.21 12.51
CA ASN A 75 -15.71 -0.47 13.87
C ASN A 75 -14.21 -0.76 13.90
N LEU A 76 -13.69 -1.41 12.85
CA LEU A 76 -12.28 -1.76 12.74
C LEU A 76 -11.41 -0.59 12.24
N GLU A 77 -11.94 0.36 11.48
CA GLU A 77 -11.17 1.50 10.96
C GLU A 77 -10.38 2.23 12.06
N MET A 78 -11.01 2.50 13.20
CA MET A 78 -10.35 3.20 14.32
C MET A 78 -9.31 2.33 15.06
N GLN A 79 -9.38 1.01 14.91
CA GLN A 79 -8.56 0.05 15.65
C GLN A 79 -7.38 -0.47 14.82
N ILE A 80 -7.56 -0.55 13.50
CA ILE A 80 -6.60 -1.10 12.55
C ILE A 80 -5.74 0.03 11.99
N HIS A 81 -4.50 0.10 12.48
CA HIS A 81 -3.47 1.00 11.98
C HIS A 81 -2.17 0.23 11.78
N LEU A 82 -1.22 0.84 11.07
CA LEU A 82 0.09 0.24 10.82
C LEU A 82 0.76 -0.23 12.11
N ASN A 83 1.41 -1.39 12.05
CA ASN A 83 2.16 -2.04 13.13
C ASN A 83 1.31 -2.54 14.31
N VAL A 84 -0.02 -2.50 14.24
CA VAL A 84 -0.86 -3.18 15.23
C VAL A 84 -0.76 -4.69 15.03
N VAL A 85 -0.59 -5.43 16.11
CA VAL A 85 -0.68 -6.90 16.08
C VAL A 85 -2.12 -7.29 16.30
N ILE A 86 -2.67 -8.08 15.38
CA ILE A 86 -4.05 -8.54 15.43
C ILE A 86 -4.12 -10.07 15.29
N CYS A 87 -5.15 -10.63 15.91
CA CYS A 87 -5.57 -12.01 15.73
C CYS A 87 -7.00 -12.02 15.20
N ILE A 88 -7.20 -12.61 14.02
CA ILE A 88 -8.51 -12.84 13.43
C ILE A 88 -8.83 -14.32 13.57
N GLU A 89 -10.01 -14.63 14.09
CA GLU A 89 -10.52 -16.00 14.22
C GLU A 89 -11.83 -16.16 13.43
N ARG A 90 -12.03 -17.35 12.87
CA ARG A 90 -13.21 -17.72 12.06
C ARG A 90 -13.38 -16.81 10.83
N GLY A 91 -12.26 -16.45 10.19
CA GLY A 91 -12.28 -15.78 8.89
C GLY A 91 -12.52 -16.80 7.77
N ARG A 92 -13.01 -16.31 6.63
CA ARG A 92 -13.20 -17.13 5.44
C ARG A 92 -12.19 -16.77 4.36
N THR A 93 -11.49 -17.76 3.82
CA THR A 93 -10.62 -17.56 2.66
C THR A 93 -11.44 -17.46 1.38
N VAL A 94 -11.05 -16.57 0.48
CA VAL A 94 -11.62 -16.48 -0.87
C VAL A 94 -10.49 -16.33 -1.88
N PRO A 95 -10.68 -16.76 -3.14
CA PRO A 95 -9.69 -16.50 -4.19
C PRO A 95 -9.41 -15.00 -4.28
N LEU A 96 -8.14 -14.62 -4.24
CA LEU A 96 -7.76 -13.22 -4.38
C LEU A 96 -8.08 -12.74 -5.79
N ASN A 97 -8.64 -11.53 -5.90
CA ASN A 97 -8.85 -10.92 -7.21
C ASN A 97 -7.48 -10.47 -7.79
N PHE A 98 -6.79 -11.38 -8.48
CA PHE A 98 -5.42 -11.22 -9.00
C PHE A 98 -5.14 -9.87 -9.69
N GLN A 99 -6.13 -9.33 -10.42
CA GLN A 99 -6.00 -8.05 -11.13
C GLN A 99 -5.74 -6.87 -10.18
N ARG A 100 -6.14 -6.97 -8.91
CA ARG A 100 -5.98 -5.93 -7.88
C ARG A 100 -4.64 -6.01 -7.13
N HIS A 101 -3.85 -7.09 -7.29
CA HIS A 101 -2.72 -7.40 -6.38
C HIS A 101 -1.39 -7.69 -7.06
N LEU A 102 -1.26 -7.44 -8.38
CA LEU A 102 0.02 -7.47 -9.06
C LEU A 102 1.07 -6.67 -8.25
N ASN A 103 2.15 -7.35 -7.86
CA ASN A 103 3.31 -6.86 -7.10
C ASN A 103 3.11 -6.55 -5.60
N ARG A 104 2.06 -7.04 -4.92
CA ARG A 104 1.97 -6.86 -3.44
C ARG A 104 2.69 -7.95 -2.63
N GLY A 105 3.18 -9.02 -3.25
CA GLY A 105 3.71 -10.17 -2.49
C GLY A 105 2.67 -10.78 -1.53
N VAL A 106 1.38 -10.58 -1.84
CA VAL A 106 0.25 -11.13 -1.11
C VAL A 106 -0.07 -12.49 -1.72
N ARG A 107 -0.48 -13.44 -0.88
CA ARG A 107 -0.96 -14.76 -1.33
C ARG A 107 -2.13 -14.65 -2.27
N ASP A 108 -2.31 -15.64 -3.13
CA ASP A 108 -3.45 -15.75 -4.07
C ASP A 108 -4.81 -16.00 -3.39
N ILE A 109 -4.86 -15.85 -2.06
CA ILE A 109 -6.02 -16.03 -1.21
C ILE A 109 -6.15 -14.81 -0.29
N GLU A 110 -7.36 -14.27 -0.25
CA GLU A 110 -7.80 -13.19 0.62
C GLU A 110 -8.55 -13.78 1.83
N LEU A 111 -8.43 -13.15 3.00
CA LEU A 111 -9.22 -13.48 4.18
C LEU A 111 -10.36 -12.47 4.36
N THR A 112 -11.60 -12.91 4.22
CA THR A 112 -12.78 -12.11 4.53
C THR A 112 -13.17 -12.26 5.99
N VAL A 113 -13.32 -11.13 6.69
CA VAL A 113 -13.92 -11.08 8.03
C VAL A 113 -15.43 -11.26 7.90
N LEU A 114 -15.97 -12.26 8.60
CA LEU A 114 -17.38 -12.59 8.64
C LEU A 114 -18.06 -11.96 9.87
N PRO A 115 -19.41 -11.84 9.88
CA PRO A 115 -20.16 -11.45 11.08
C PRO A 115 -19.85 -12.29 12.33
N SER A 116 -19.48 -13.57 12.14
CA SER A 116 -19.09 -14.50 13.20
C SER A 116 -17.61 -14.43 13.57
N SER A 117 -16.77 -13.73 12.81
CA SER A 117 -15.35 -13.61 13.07
C SER A 117 -15.09 -12.76 14.32
N THR A 118 -13.99 -13.06 15.01
CA THR A 118 -13.47 -12.19 16.08
C THR A 118 -12.17 -11.57 15.62
N VAL A 119 -12.03 -10.26 15.80
CA VAL A 119 -10.80 -9.52 15.51
C VAL A 119 -10.29 -8.91 16.81
N ASN A 120 -9.20 -9.46 17.34
CA ASN A 120 -8.60 -9.04 18.60
C ASN A 120 -7.33 -8.22 18.32
N VAL A 121 -7.27 -6.99 18.82
CA VAL A 121 -6.04 -6.19 18.84
C VAL A 121 -5.19 -6.64 20.03
N LEU A 122 -4.07 -7.30 19.74
CA LEU A 122 -3.18 -7.88 20.75
C LEU A 122 -2.12 -6.88 21.26
N GLY A 123 -2.00 -5.74 20.61
CA GLY A 123 -1.04 -4.69 20.96
C GLY A 123 -0.39 -4.08 19.73
N ARG A 124 0.80 -3.52 19.92
CA ARG A 124 1.64 -3.00 18.82
C ARG A 124 2.90 -3.82 18.70
N ARG A 125 3.42 -3.95 17.49
CA ARG A 125 4.72 -4.57 17.22
C ARG A 125 5.79 -3.78 17.96
N ILE A 126 6.45 -4.41 18.94
CA ILE A 126 7.58 -3.83 19.65
C ILE A 126 8.86 -4.26 18.93
N GLY A 127 9.61 -3.29 18.42
CA GLY A 127 10.87 -3.49 17.72
C GLY A 127 11.19 -2.28 16.84
N ASN A 128 12.40 -2.21 16.29
CA ASN A 128 12.71 -1.26 15.23
C ASN A 128 11.79 -1.57 14.04
N ILE A 129 10.74 -0.76 13.86
CA ILE A 129 9.96 -0.77 12.62
C ILE A 129 10.97 -0.48 11.51
N PRO A 130 11.24 -1.43 10.59
CA PRO A 130 12.21 -1.19 9.55
C PRO A 130 11.81 0.07 8.80
N PRO A 131 12.73 1.03 8.58
CA PRO A 131 12.40 2.20 7.78
C PRO A 131 11.91 1.73 6.41
N ILE A 132 10.92 2.43 5.85
CA ILE A 132 10.44 2.14 4.49
C ILE A 132 11.66 2.19 3.57
N PRO A 133 11.99 1.08 2.87
CA PRO A 133 13.26 0.97 2.17
C PRO A 133 13.32 1.95 1.01
N LEU A 134 14.48 2.59 0.84
CA LEU A 134 14.75 3.49 -0.28
C LEU A 134 15.23 2.68 -1.48
N PHE A 135 14.55 2.84 -2.62
CA PHE A 135 14.86 2.22 -3.90
C PHE A 135 15.28 3.29 -4.92
N SER A 136 16.20 2.92 -5.81
CA SER A 136 16.42 3.69 -7.05
C SER A 136 15.22 3.49 -7.99
N ILE A 137 14.98 4.44 -8.90
CA ILE A 137 13.91 4.30 -9.91
C ILE A 137 14.08 3.02 -10.74
N GLN A 138 15.33 2.66 -11.07
CA GLN A 138 15.65 1.41 -11.77
C GLN A 138 15.13 0.17 -11.05
N ASN A 139 15.29 0.13 -9.71
CA ASN A 139 14.97 -1.03 -8.90
C ASN A 139 13.56 -0.99 -8.31
N ALA A 140 12.85 0.14 -8.41
CA ALA A 140 11.51 0.32 -7.87
C ALA A 140 10.50 -0.77 -8.32
N PRO A 141 10.56 -1.33 -9.55
CA PRO A 141 9.69 -2.44 -9.94
C PRO A 141 9.85 -3.73 -9.14
N ARG A 142 10.96 -3.88 -8.41
CA ARG A 142 11.25 -5.03 -7.54
C ARG A 142 10.78 -4.82 -6.10
N GLY A 143 10.32 -3.62 -5.77
CA GLY A 143 9.84 -3.28 -4.44
C GLY A 143 8.56 -4.04 -4.09
N ILE A 144 8.54 -4.65 -2.89
CA ILE A 144 7.35 -5.30 -2.33
C ILE A 144 6.77 -4.40 -1.24
N GLY A 145 5.48 -4.11 -1.33
CA GLY A 145 4.78 -3.25 -0.38
C GLY A 145 5.12 -1.77 -0.55
N LEU A 146 5.26 -1.05 0.57
CA LEU A 146 5.66 0.35 0.57
C LEU A 146 7.17 0.47 0.36
N ILE A 147 7.56 1.35 -0.56
CA ILE A 147 8.93 1.76 -0.82
C ILE A 147 9.03 3.27 -0.82
N ARG A 148 10.23 3.79 -0.60
CA ARG A 148 10.59 5.18 -0.86
C ARG A 148 11.40 5.24 -2.13
N ILE A 149 11.20 6.27 -2.93
CA ILE A 149 12.10 6.62 -4.03
C ILE A 149 12.45 8.10 -3.95
N GLU A 150 13.52 8.46 -4.64
CA GLU A 150 13.94 9.85 -4.81
C GLU A 150 14.08 10.17 -6.29
N GLY A 151 13.77 11.40 -6.67
CA GLY A 151 14.00 11.90 -8.01
C GLY A 151 13.40 13.29 -8.21
N TRP A 152 13.54 13.82 -9.42
CA TRP A 152 13.04 15.13 -9.79
C TRP A 152 11.72 15.03 -10.56
N LEU A 153 10.78 15.90 -10.24
CA LEU A 153 9.52 16.00 -10.97
C LEU A 153 9.78 16.56 -12.37
N LYS A 154 9.59 15.76 -13.41
CA LYS A 154 9.81 16.16 -14.82
C LYS A 154 8.52 16.56 -15.53
N VAL A 155 7.41 15.91 -15.20
CA VAL A 155 6.07 16.24 -15.71
C VAL A 155 5.18 16.49 -14.49
N PRO A 156 4.48 17.65 -14.43
CA PRO A 156 3.69 18.02 -13.26
C PRO A 156 2.52 17.06 -13.06
N PHE A 157 1.96 17.05 -11.84
CA PHE A 157 0.76 16.27 -11.55
C PHE A 157 -0.46 16.86 -12.26
N GLN A 158 -1.09 16.07 -13.13
CA GLN A 158 -2.28 16.46 -13.87
C GLN A 158 -3.47 15.60 -13.47
N ILE A 159 -4.60 16.23 -13.12
CA ILE A 159 -5.85 15.56 -12.75
C ILE A 159 -6.42 14.82 -13.96
N MET A 160 -6.82 13.57 -13.75
CA MET A 160 -7.49 12.76 -14.76
C MET A 160 -9.01 12.67 -14.60
N ASN A 161 -9.52 12.73 -13.37
CA ASN A 161 -10.95 12.57 -13.12
C ASN A 161 -11.41 13.47 -11.96
N PRO A 162 -12.06 14.62 -12.24
CA PRO A 162 -12.42 15.59 -11.20
C PRO A 162 -13.55 15.14 -10.27
N ALA A 163 -14.31 14.11 -10.64
CA ALA A 163 -15.67 13.93 -10.12
C ALA A 163 -15.81 13.35 -8.70
N ASN A 164 -14.76 12.78 -8.06
CA ASN A 164 -14.89 12.13 -6.74
C ASN A 164 -13.56 12.06 -5.95
N GLY A 165 -12.86 13.19 -5.81
CA GLY A 165 -11.47 13.21 -5.34
C GLY A 165 -10.56 12.83 -6.50
N GLY A 166 -9.77 13.81 -6.96
CA GLY A 166 -9.04 13.66 -8.21
C GLY A 166 -8.02 12.53 -8.12
N SER A 167 -7.85 11.74 -9.17
CA SER A 167 -6.60 11.01 -9.38
C SER A 167 -5.69 11.87 -10.26
N ALA A 168 -4.37 11.85 -10.02
CA ALA A 168 -3.42 12.57 -10.86
C ALA A 168 -2.26 11.69 -11.33
N ASN A 169 -1.71 12.03 -12.49
CA ASN A 169 -0.48 11.42 -13.02
C ASN A 169 0.64 12.44 -13.08
N GLY A 170 1.87 11.99 -12.79
CA GLY A 170 3.09 12.76 -12.99
C GLY A 170 4.26 11.87 -13.43
N LEU A 171 5.40 12.48 -13.73
CA LEU A 171 6.61 11.76 -14.10
C LEU A 171 7.76 12.18 -13.20
N ILE A 172 8.37 11.22 -12.52
CA ILE A 172 9.59 11.42 -11.74
C ILE A 172 10.78 10.77 -12.46
N VAL A 173 11.94 11.43 -12.38
CA VAL A 173 13.18 11.00 -13.03
C VAL A 173 14.36 11.06 -12.08
N LYS A 174 15.32 10.15 -12.25
CA LYS A 174 16.61 10.15 -11.55
C LYS A 174 17.57 9.34 -12.40
N ASP A 175 18.75 9.89 -12.62
CA ASP A 175 19.74 9.34 -13.55
C ASP A 175 19.10 9.08 -14.92
N ASP A 176 19.36 7.94 -15.54
CA ASP A 176 18.81 7.60 -16.85
C ASP A 176 17.35 7.16 -16.80
N TYR A 177 16.75 6.97 -15.62
CA TYR A 177 15.46 6.30 -15.46
C TYR A 177 14.31 7.27 -15.19
N LYS A 178 13.14 6.94 -15.74
CA LYS A 178 11.85 7.61 -15.49
C LYS A 178 10.79 6.61 -15.08
N ILE A 179 9.88 7.03 -14.20
CA ILE A 179 8.72 6.22 -13.83
C ILE A 179 7.49 7.09 -13.59
N ARG A 180 6.32 6.58 -14.00
CA ARG A 180 5.04 7.26 -13.79
C ARG A 180 4.66 7.20 -12.32
N LEU A 181 4.25 8.33 -11.75
CA LEU A 181 3.55 8.42 -10.47
C LEU A 181 2.04 8.52 -10.75
N PHE A 182 1.24 7.73 -10.04
CA PHE A 182 -0.21 7.79 -10.02
C PHE A 182 -0.66 8.08 -8.59
N ILE A 183 -1.29 9.23 -8.35
CA ILE A 183 -1.79 9.65 -7.03
C ILE A 183 -3.27 9.33 -6.97
N SER A 184 -3.67 8.45 -6.04
CA SER A 184 -5.06 7.97 -5.91
C SER A 184 -6.01 9.06 -5.40
N ASN A 185 -5.62 9.75 -4.33
CA ASN A 185 -6.41 10.79 -3.67
C ASN A 185 -5.72 12.15 -3.83
N TYR A 186 -5.57 12.58 -5.09
CA TYR A 186 -4.99 13.87 -5.43
C TYR A 186 -5.95 15.01 -5.10
N GLN A 187 -5.47 15.92 -4.25
CA GLN A 187 -6.10 17.20 -4.01
C GLN A 187 -5.22 18.27 -4.66
N PRO A 188 -5.74 19.08 -5.60
CA PRO A 188 -4.96 20.12 -6.28
C PRO A 188 -4.52 21.28 -5.36
N ASN A 189 -4.79 21.19 -4.06
CA ASN A 189 -4.47 22.21 -3.08
C ASN A 189 -3.08 21.98 -2.49
N ASN A 190 -2.54 23.00 -1.83
CA ASN A 190 -1.21 23.08 -1.21
C ASN A 190 -0.85 21.79 -0.42
N PRO A 191 0.33 21.15 -0.61
CA PRO A 191 1.53 21.63 -1.31
C PRO A 191 1.49 21.56 -2.84
N LEU A 192 1.87 22.66 -3.50
CA LEU A 192 2.11 22.68 -4.94
C LEU A 192 3.54 22.23 -5.24
N PHE A 193 3.70 21.05 -5.85
CA PHE A 193 5.00 20.57 -6.35
C PHE A 193 5.29 21.13 -7.74
N LEU A 194 6.47 21.69 -7.95
CA LEU A 194 6.88 22.31 -9.21
C LEU A 194 7.78 21.37 -10.03
N VAL A 195 7.74 21.53 -11.36
CA VAL A 195 8.68 20.84 -12.25
C VAL A 195 10.10 21.25 -11.86
N GLY A 196 10.96 20.25 -11.69
CA GLY A 196 12.33 20.43 -11.21
C GLY A 196 12.50 20.16 -9.72
N ASP A 197 11.43 20.11 -8.92
CA ASP A 197 11.57 19.82 -7.49
C ASP A 197 12.12 18.41 -7.27
N ALA A 198 13.09 18.32 -6.35
CA ALA A 198 13.56 17.04 -5.85
C ALA A 198 12.53 16.52 -4.84
N LEU A 199 12.02 15.31 -5.07
CA LEU A 199 10.97 14.71 -4.26
C LEU A 199 11.47 13.41 -3.64
N VAL A 200 11.06 13.16 -2.39
CA VAL A 200 11.03 11.84 -1.78
C VAL A 200 9.59 11.35 -1.78
N VAL A 201 9.35 10.20 -2.39
CA VAL A 201 8.00 9.67 -2.61
C VAL A 201 7.87 8.33 -1.93
N THR A 202 6.92 8.22 -1.00
CA THR A 202 6.48 6.95 -0.42
C THR A 202 5.37 6.38 -1.28
N CYS A 203 5.58 5.20 -1.84
CA CYS A 203 4.70 4.65 -2.88
C CYS A 203 4.72 3.12 -2.91
N ARG A 204 3.87 2.55 -3.76
CA ARG A 204 3.81 1.12 -4.06
C ARG A 204 4.07 0.90 -5.53
N CYS A 205 4.84 -0.11 -5.88
CA CYS A 205 4.94 -0.50 -7.28
C CYS A 205 3.69 -1.26 -7.73
N ARG A 206 3.17 -0.88 -8.91
CA ARG A 206 2.05 -1.49 -9.62
C ARG A 206 2.44 -1.76 -11.06
N ARG A 207 1.66 -2.61 -11.73
CA ARG A 207 1.70 -2.77 -13.19
C ARG A 207 0.34 -2.39 -13.76
N ASP A 208 0.34 -1.69 -14.89
CA ASP A 208 -0.89 -1.43 -15.61
C ASP A 208 -1.33 -2.66 -16.43
N TYR A 209 -2.43 -2.52 -17.18
CA TYR A 209 -2.98 -3.58 -18.01
C TYR A 209 -1.98 -4.14 -19.04
N HIS A 210 -1.00 -3.33 -19.46
CA HIS A 210 0.05 -3.74 -20.41
C HIS A 210 1.30 -4.29 -19.70
N GLY A 211 1.26 -4.43 -18.37
CA GLY A 211 2.39 -4.91 -17.58
C GLY A 211 3.46 -3.87 -17.32
N HIS A 212 3.26 -2.59 -17.68
CA HIS A 212 4.26 -1.55 -17.44
C HIS A 212 4.24 -1.09 -15.97
N PRO A 213 5.42 -0.98 -15.33
CA PRO A 213 5.49 -0.58 -13.94
C PRO A 213 5.14 0.92 -13.78
N PHE A 214 4.40 1.22 -12.72
CA PHE A 214 4.17 2.58 -12.23
C PHE A 214 4.17 2.59 -10.70
N LEU A 215 4.28 3.78 -10.11
CA LEU A 215 4.26 3.95 -8.67
C LEU A 215 2.93 4.56 -8.25
N GLU A 216 2.17 3.82 -7.48
CA GLU A 216 0.94 4.25 -6.85
C GLU A 216 1.28 4.98 -5.54
N VAL A 217 0.86 6.23 -5.47
CA VAL A 217 0.93 7.10 -4.31
C VAL A 217 -0.49 7.24 -3.77
N GLU A 218 -0.65 7.13 -2.46
CA GLU A 218 -1.96 7.17 -1.84
C GLU A 218 -2.57 8.57 -1.89
N ASP A 219 -1.82 9.55 -1.39
CA ASP A 219 -2.19 10.96 -1.37
C ASP A 219 -0.93 11.84 -1.41
N MET A 220 -1.15 13.16 -1.35
CA MET A 220 -0.07 14.15 -1.39
C MET A 220 0.83 14.14 -0.14
N ASN A 221 0.38 13.61 1.00
CA ASN A 221 1.17 13.54 2.24
C ASN A 221 2.31 12.52 2.14
N ALA A 222 2.20 11.57 1.21
CA ALA A 222 3.24 10.60 0.92
C ALA A 222 4.39 11.18 0.05
N ILE A 223 4.31 12.45 -0.34
CA ILE A 223 5.31 13.15 -1.15
C ILE A 223 5.92 14.28 -0.33
N GLN A 224 7.25 14.36 -0.30
CA GLN A 224 7.99 15.40 0.41
C GLN A 224 9.03 16.03 -0.51
N VAL A 225 9.24 17.35 -0.40
CA VAL A 225 10.37 18.01 -1.08
C VAL A 225 11.65 17.61 -0.37
N ASN A 226 12.62 17.11 -1.12
CA ASN A 226 13.97 16.82 -0.63
C ASN A 226 14.79 18.11 -0.61
N VAL A 227 14.71 18.85 0.49
CA VAL A 227 15.43 20.13 0.68
C VAL A 227 16.96 20.01 0.62
N GLY A 228 17.51 18.80 0.70
CA GLY A 228 18.94 18.54 0.56
C GLY A 228 19.42 18.40 -0.89
N GLN A 229 18.51 18.46 -1.87
CA GLN A 229 18.81 18.34 -3.29
C GLN A 229 18.38 19.59 -4.05
N PRO A 230 19.15 20.05 -5.05
CA PRO A 230 18.79 21.23 -5.81
C PRO A 230 17.58 20.95 -6.71
N THR A 231 16.77 21.99 -6.93
CA THR A 231 15.77 22.01 -8.00
C THR A 231 16.49 22.03 -9.35
N LEU A 232 16.12 21.13 -10.26
CA LEU A 232 16.68 21.09 -11.60
C LEU A 232 15.95 22.01 -12.57
N LEU A 233 16.72 22.72 -13.40
CA LEU A 233 16.19 23.53 -14.49
C LEU A 233 15.77 22.66 -15.67
N ALA A 234 14.93 23.21 -16.54
CA ALA A 234 14.43 22.52 -17.72
C ALA A 234 15.54 21.95 -18.62
N ALA A 235 16.67 22.65 -18.78
CA ALA A 235 17.81 22.17 -19.56
C ALA A 235 18.44 20.90 -18.97
N GLN A 236 18.52 20.81 -17.64
CA GLN A 236 19.06 19.64 -16.94
C GLN A 236 18.08 18.47 -16.97
N LEU A 237 16.79 18.74 -16.80
CA LEU A 237 15.74 17.72 -16.89
C LEU A 237 15.67 17.05 -18.28
N ARG A 238 16.05 17.76 -19.35
CA ARG A 238 16.00 17.23 -20.73
C ARG A 238 16.95 16.05 -20.95
N VAL A 239 18.09 16.02 -20.27
CA VAL A 239 19.15 15.03 -20.50
C VAL A 239 19.09 13.80 -19.58
N ILE A 240 18.04 13.69 -18.74
CA ILE A 240 17.85 12.57 -17.80
C ILE A 240 16.50 11.87 -18.00
N GLY A 241 16.35 10.65 -17.47
CA GLY A 241 15.08 9.91 -17.46
C GLY A 241 14.57 9.53 -18.85
N PHE A 242 15.40 8.86 -19.65
CA PHE A 242 15.05 8.35 -20.97
C PHE A 242 14.75 6.85 -20.99
N LEU A 243 15.15 6.10 -19.96
CA LEU A 243 14.88 4.68 -19.77
C LEU A 243 13.67 4.44 -18.87
N ILE A 244 12.88 3.40 -19.20
CA ILE A 244 11.80 2.89 -18.33
C ILE A 244 12.34 1.66 -17.61
N PRO A 245 12.19 1.56 -16.27
CA PRO A 245 12.65 0.39 -15.53
C PRO A 245 11.81 -0.85 -15.89
N ARG A 246 12.43 -2.03 -15.86
CA ARG A 246 11.81 -3.31 -16.27
C ARG A 246 11.43 -4.16 -15.05
#